data_AF-A0A535Y1F5-F1
#
_entry.id   AF-A0A535Y1F5-F1
#
_cell.length_a   1.000
_cell.length_b   1.000
_cell.length_c   1.000
_cell.angle_alpha   90.00
_cell.angle_beta   90.00
_cell.angle_gamma   90.00
#
_symmetry.space_group_name_H-M   'P 1'
#
loop_
_entity.id
_entity.type
_entity.pdbx_description
1 polymer ?
#
loop_
_entity_poly.entity_id
_entity_poly.type
_entity_poly.pdbx_seq_one_letter_code
_entity_poly.pdbx_strand_id
1 'polypeptide(L)'
;MNSARMRLATLLRLAMPEILQQVAEEAARSTNAAGAVVRATAQEYEAWMWRYVPKAIEAVSADDQQRAAILGSFAMIESNPTVRPVPPVARVGLLSIGVRLGRERIEQLAGDSPEAAEVMREFDLFTAALRASVATLVALS
;
A
#
# COMPACT_ATOMS: atom_id res chain seq x y z
N MET A 1 2.02 -7.92 -22.57
CA MET A 1 1.58 -7.46 -21.22
C MET A 1 0.85 -8.62 -20.54
N ASN A 2 1.20 -8.94 -19.30
CA ASN A 2 0.61 -10.06 -18.55
C ASN A 2 -0.84 -9.72 -18.15
N SER A 3 -1.83 -10.49 -18.62
CA SER A 3 -3.27 -10.28 -18.36
C SER A 3 -3.60 -10.28 -16.88
N ALA A 4 -2.93 -11.12 -16.08
CA ALA A 4 -3.11 -11.19 -14.63
C ALA A 4 -2.67 -9.90 -13.93
N ARG A 5 -1.57 -9.26 -14.37
CA ARG A 5 -1.12 -7.97 -13.82
C ARG A 5 -2.09 -6.84 -14.09
N MET A 6 -2.63 -6.78 -15.31
CA MET A 6 -3.65 -5.78 -15.67
C MET A 6 -4.95 -5.99 -14.91
N ARG A 7 -5.36 -7.26 -14.74
CA ARG A 7 -6.53 -7.62 -13.93
C ARG A 7 -6.31 -7.20 -12.49
N LEU A 8 -5.17 -7.55 -11.89
CA LEU A 8 -4.80 -7.17 -10.53
C LEU A 8 -4.81 -5.64 -10.35
N ALA A 9 -4.20 -4.89 -11.28
CA ALA A 9 -4.23 -3.42 -11.26
C ALA A 9 -5.66 -2.86 -11.26
N THR A 10 -6.57 -3.51 -11.99
CA THR A 10 -7.99 -3.12 -12.03
C THR A 10 -8.69 -3.42 -10.70
N LEU A 11 -8.48 -4.61 -10.13
CA LEU A 11 -9.07 -4.99 -8.84
C LEU A 11 -8.55 -4.11 -7.70
N LEU A 12 -7.25 -3.79 -7.70
CA LEU A 12 -6.66 -2.87 -6.74
C LEU A 12 -7.24 -1.46 -6.84
N ARG A 13 -7.50 -0.93 -8.05
CA ARG A 13 -8.18 0.37 -8.20
C ARG A 13 -9.57 0.38 -7.55
N LEU A 14 -10.31 -0.72 -7.67
CA LEU A 14 -11.64 -0.86 -7.07
C LEU A 14 -11.57 -1.00 -5.54
N ALA A 15 -10.58 -1.74 -5.03
CA ALA A 15 -10.42 -1.98 -3.59
C ALA A 15 -9.76 -0.81 -2.83
N MET A 16 -9.02 0.06 -3.53
CA MET A 16 -8.19 1.09 -2.91
C MET A 16 -8.93 2.05 -1.95
N PRO A 17 -10.16 2.53 -2.25
CA PRO A 17 -10.87 3.41 -1.33
C PRO A 17 -11.04 2.82 0.08
N GLU A 18 -11.50 1.57 0.16
CA GLU A 18 -11.73 0.91 1.45
C GLU A 18 -10.43 0.54 2.16
N ILE A 19 -9.40 0.13 1.39
CA ILE A 19 -8.07 -0.17 1.95
C ILE A 19 -7.46 1.10 2.56
N LEU A 20 -7.48 2.21 1.82
CA LEU A 20 -6.89 3.47 2.28
C LEU A 20 -7.61 4.04 3.48
N GLN A 21 -8.94 3.99 3.49
CA GLN A 21 -9.71 4.45 4.64
C GLN A 21 -9.26 3.74 5.93
N GLN A 22 -9.20 2.40 5.93
CA GLN A 22 -8.83 1.64 7.12
C GLN A 22 -7.36 1.83 7.51
N VAL A 23 -6.44 1.90 6.55
CA VAL A 23 -5.03 2.16 6.82
C VAL A 23 -4.83 3.58 7.38
N ALA A 24 -5.59 4.55 6.88
CA ALA A 24 -5.54 5.93 7.35
C ALA A 24 -6.13 6.09 8.77
N GLU A 25 -7.22 5.39 9.07
CA GLU A 25 -7.78 5.32 10.42
C GLU A 25 -6.76 4.76 11.42
N GLU A 26 -6.07 3.67 11.06
CA GLU A 26 -5.06 3.09 11.93
C GLU A 26 -3.81 3.97 12.05
N ALA A 27 -3.41 4.66 10.98
CA ALA A 27 -2.30 5.62 11.02
C ALA A 27 -2.61 6.78 11.98
N ALA A 28 -3.83 7.32 11.92
CA ALA A 28 -4.28 8.35 12.85
C ALA A 28 -4.35 7.84 14.29
N ARG A 29 -4.91 6.65 14.51
CA ARG A 29 -5.00 6.01 15.83
C ARG A 29 -3.62 5.83 16.44
N SER A 30 -2.70 5.23 15.70
CA SER A 30 -1.31 4.98 16.12
C SER A 30 -0.56 6.28 16.44
N THR A 31 -0.73 7.31 15.61
CA THR A 31 -0.07 8.61 15.81
C THR A 31 -0.61 9.34 17.04
N ASN A 32 -1.92 9.31 17.25
CA ASN A 32 -2.55 9.91 18.43
C ASN A 32 -2.18 9.16 19.72
N ALA A 33 -2.12 7.81 19.67
CA ALA A 33 -1.70 6.99 20.80
C ALA A 33 -0.25 7.25 21.22
N ALA A 34 0.62 7.65 20.28
CA ALA A 34 2.01 8.03 20.54
C ALA A 34 2.17 9.45 21.13
N GLY A 35 1.08 10.14 21.48
CA GLY A 35 1.14 11.44 22.16
C GLY A 35 1.28 12.64 21.23
N ALA A 36 0.69 12.58 20.04
CA ALA A 36 0.68 13.71 19.12
C ALA A 36 0.10 14.99 19.77
N VAL A 37 0.88 16.08 19.75
CA VAL A 37 0.50 17.39 20.33
C VAL A 37 -0.76 17.96 19.67
N VAL A 38 -0.90 17.75 18.36
CA VAL A 38 -2.12 18.04 17.60
C VAL A 38 -2.66 16.72 17.10
N ARG A 39 -3.95 16.48 17.32
CA ARG A 39 -4.61 15.23 16.89
C ARG A 39 -4.50 15.08 15.38
N ALA A 40 -3.97 13.94 14.93
CA ALA A 40 -3.99 13.54 13.54
C ALA A 40 -5.37 12.96 13.18
N THR A 41 -5.82 13.21 11.96
CA THR A 41 -7.11 12.72 11.45
C THR A 41 -6.90 11.67 10.36
N ALA A 42 -7.83 10.74 10.22
CA ALA A 42 -7.79 9.75 9.14
C ALA A 42 -7.80 10.43 7.76
N GLN A 43 -8.58 11.51 7.60
CA GLN A 43 -8.70 12.22 6.32
C GLN A 43 -7.38 12.82 5.84
N GLU A 44 -6.52 13.31 6.74
CA GLU A 44 -5.18 13.80 6.39
C GLU A 44 -4.30 12.68 5.82
N TYR A 45 -4.32 11.49 6.44
CA TYR A 45 -3.59 10.33 5.95
C TYR A 45 -4.16 9.82 4.64
N GLU A 46 -5.47 9.71 4.53
CA GLU A 46 -6.13 9.21 3.33
C GLU A 46 -5.82 10.11 2.11
N ALA A 47 -5.98 11.43 2.26
CA ALA A 47 -5.69 12.40 1.21
C ALA A 47 -4.22 12.37 0.77
N TRP A 48 -3.30 12.09 1.71
CA TRP A 48 -1.89 11.92 1.40
C TRP A 48 -1.60 10.60 0.69
N MET A 49 -2.15 9.48 1.18
CA MET A 49 -1.97 8.16 0.58
C MET A 49 -2.52 8.09 -0.86
N TRP A 50 -3.65 8.77 -1.12
CA TRP A 50 -4.26 8.85 -2.45
C TRP A 50 -3.32 9.41 -3.53
N ARG A 51 -2.36 10.27 -3.16
CA ARG A 51 -1.37 10.82 -4.10
C ARG A 51 -0.44 9.74 -4.67
N TYR A 52 -0.29 8.61 -3.99
CA TYR A 52 0.63 7.54 -4.35
C TYR A 52 -0.04 6.33 -4.99
N VAL A 53 -1.38 6.25 -4.92
CA VAL A 53 -2.15 5.19 -5.56
C VAL A 53 -1.81 5.03 -7.04
N PRO A 54 -1.75 6.09 -7.88
CA PRO A 54 -1.45 5.92 -9.29
C PRO A 54 -0.12 5.20 -9.54
N LYS A 55 0.93 5.58 -8.80
CA LYS A 55 2.24 4.91 -8.91
C LYS A 55 2.23 3.50 -8.34
N ALA A 56 1.46 3.23 -7.29
CA ALA A 56 1.35 1.87 -6.75
C ALA A 56 0.68 0.93 -7.77
N ILE A 57 -0.35 1.41 -8.46
CA ILE A 57 -1.01 0.69 -9.56
C ILE A 57 -0.10 0.54 -10.78
N GLU A 58 0.73 1.55 -11.08
CA GLU A 58 1.77 1.45 -12.10
C GLU A 58 2.77 0.35 -11.77
N ALA A 59 3.26 0.28 -10.52
CA ALA A 59 4.20 -0.75 -10.07
C ALA A 59 3.64 -2.17 -10.18
N VAL A 60 2.33 -2.35 -9.96
CA VAL A 60 1.64 -3.64 -10.16
C VAL A 60 1.64 -4.05 -11.63
N SER A 61 1.47 -3.08 -12.53
CA SER A 61 1.39 -3.33 -13.97
C SER A 61 2.77 -3.50 -14.63
N ALA A 62 3.81 -3.01 -13.97
CA ALA A 62 5.19 -3.03 -14.44
C ALA A 62 5.84 -4.43 -14.43
N ASP A 63 6.90 -4.60 -15.22
CA ASP A 63 7.83 -5.72 -15.06
C ASP A 63 8.60 -5.63 -13.73
N ASP A 64 9.36 -6.66 -13.39
CA ASP A 64 9.97 -6.77 -12.08
C ASP A 64 11.07 -5.71 -11.84
N GLN A 65 11.81 -5.33 -12.89
CA GLN A 65 12.85 -4.30 -12.81
C GLN A 65 12.23 -2.92 -12.63
N GLN A 66 11.24 -2.57 -13.45
CA GLN A 66 10.54 -1.29 -13.34
C GLN A 66 9.73 -1.21 -12.04
N ARG A 67 9.11 -2.31 -11.58
CA ARG A 67 8.44 -2.39 -10.27
C ARG A 67 9.39 -2.06 -9.13
N ALA A 68 10.57 -2.68 -9.10
CA ALA A 68 11.57 -2.41 -8.07
C ALA A 68 12.00 -0.93 -8.08
N ALA A 69 12.20 -0.34 -9.26
CA ALA A 69 12.53 1.09 -9.39
C ALA A 69 11.40 2.01 -8.89
N ILE A 70 10.14 1.74 -9.24
CA ILE A 70 8.99 2.53 -8.78
C ILE A 70 8.84 2.42 -7.26
N LEU A 71 8.87 1.20 -6.71
CA LEU A 71 8.73 0.98 -5.26
C LEU A 71 9.92 1.55 -4.47
N GLY A 72 11.13 1.46 -5.01
CA GLY A 72 12.31 2.13 -4.45
C GLY A 72 12.15 3.65 -4.41
N SER A 73 11.44 4.25 -5.36
CA SER A 73 11.15 5.69 -5.32
C SER A 73 10.20 6.09 -4.20
N PHE A 74 9.41 5.17 -3.63
CA PHE A 74 8.49 5.49 -2.52
C PHE A 74 9.23 5.82 -1.23
N ALA A 75 10.48 5.37 -1.10
CA ALA A 75 11.42 5.81 -0.07
C ALA A 75 11.72 7.30 -0.14
N MET A 76 11.82 7.82 -1.36
CA MET A 76 12.23 9.18 -1.68
C MET A 76 11.03 10.13 -1.73
N ILE A 77 9.82 9.58 -1.66
CA ILE A 77 8.60 10.35 -1.62
C ILE A 77 8.55 11.07 -0.28
N GLU A 78 8.72 12.38 -0.39
CA GLU A 78 8.94 13.33 0.69
C GLU A 78 8.03 13.09 1.91
N SER A 79 8.62 13.23 3.09
CA SER A 79 7.89 13.53 4.31
C SER A 79 7.03 14.77 4.07
N ASN A 80 5.73 14.59 3.84
CA ASN A 80 4.83 15.73 3.69
C ASN A 80 4.82 16.49 5.03
N PRO A 81 5.24 17.77 5.08
CA PRO A 81 5.29 18.53 6.32
C PRO A 81 3.90 18.69 6.98
N THR A 82 2.82 18.49 6.23
CA THR A 82 1.44 18.62 6.73
C THR A 82 0.87 17.33 7.33
N VAL A 83 1.48 16.16 7.08
CA VAL A 83 0.99 14.88 7.60
C VAL A 83 1.89 14.45 8.75
N ARG A 84 1.29 14.14 9.89
CA ARG A 84 2.05 13.72 11.06
C ARG A 84 2.75 12.38 10.77
N PRO A 85 4.04 12.25 11.10
CA PRO A 85 4.76 11.02 10.84
C PRO A 85 4.17 9.89 11.70
N VAL A 86 3.87 8.77 11.05
CA VAL A 86 3.51 7.55 11.78
C VAL A 86 4.74 7.08 12.58
N PRO A 87 4.57 6.73 13.87
CA PRO A 87 5.65 6.17 14.69
C PRO A 87 6.34 4.99 13.99
N PRO A 88 7.68 4.88 14.00
CA PRO A 88 8.40 3.81 13.31
C PRO A 88 7.86 2.41 13.62
N VAL A 89 7.54 2.15 14.89
CA VAL A 89 6.98 0.88 15.38
C VAL A 89 5.64 0.49 14.74
N ALA A 90 4.84 1.48 14.30
CA ALA A 90 3.53 1.24 13.71
C ALA A 90 3.58 1.06 12.17
N ARG A 91 4.66 1.47 11.50
CA ARG A 91 4.78 1.44 10.04
C ARG A 91 4.68 0.03 9.46
N VAL A 92 5.35 -0.93 10.09
CA VAL A 92 5.28 -2.36 9.69
C VAL A 92 3.86 -2.90 9.90
N GLY A 93 3.20 -2.51 11.00
CA GLY A 93 1.80 -2.85 11.27
C GLY A 93 0.85 -2.34 10.19
N LEU A 94 1.00 -1.08 9.78
CA LEU A 94 0.19 -0.48 8.70
C LEU A 94 0.39 -1.19 7.37
N LEU A 95 1.63 -1.56 7.02
CA LEU A 95 1.89 -2.35 5.81
C LEU A 95 1.20 -3.71 5.87
N SER A 96 1.30 -4.41 7.00
CA SER A 96 0.62 -5.69 7.20
C SER A 96 -0.90 -5.58 7.09
N ILE A 97 -1.49 -4.50 7.63
CA ILE A 97 -2.92 -4.20 7.50
C ILE A 97 -3.28 -3.98 6.03
N GLY A 98 -2.55 -3.13 5.32
CA GLY A 98 -2.80 -2.86 3.91
C GLY A 98 -2.70 -4.10 3.03
N VAL A 99 -1.70 -4.97 3.27
CA VAL A 99 -1.54 -6.24 2.54
C VAL A 99 -2.69 -7.21 2.84
N ARG A 100 -3.08 -7.34 4.12
CA ARG A 100 -4.19 -8.20 4.53
C ARG A 100 -5.50 -7.75 3.87
N LEU A 101 -5.82 -6.45 3.96
CA LEU A 101 -7.03 -5.89 3.34
C LEU A 101 -7.00 -6.02 1.82
N GLY A 102 -5.84 -5.78 1.20
CA GLY A 102 -5.65 -5.99 -0.23
C GLY A 102 -5.98 -7.41 -0.65
N ARG A 103 -5.45 -8.41 0.07
CA ARG A 103 -5.76 -9.83 -0.17
C ARG A 103 -7.25 -10.11 -0.07
N GLU A 104 -7.87 -9.75 1.06
CA GLU A 104 -9.29 -10.00 1.32
C GLU A 104 -10.18 -9.41 0.21
N ARG A 105 -9.90 -8.18 -0.22
CA ARG A 105 -10.69 -7.51 -1.27
C ARG A 105 -10.43 -8.07 -2.66
N ILE A 106 -9.18 -8.43 -2.99
CA ILE A 106 -8.89 -9.05 -4.29
C ILE A 106 -9.55 -10.43 -4.38
N GLU A 107 -9.49 -11.23 -3.32
CA GLU A 107 -10.16 -12.54 -3.25
C GLU A 107 -11.68 -12.38 -3.46
N GLN A 108 -12.30 -11.42 -2.76
CA GLN A 108 -13.72 -11.11 -2.94
C GLN A 108 -14.08 -10.66 -4.36
N LEU A 109 -13.29 -9.75 -4.95
CA LEU A 109 -13.58 -9.17 -6.26
C LEU A 109 -13.21 -10.10 -7.43
N ALA A 110 -12.24 -11.00 -7.24
CA ALA A 110 -11.87 -12.01 -8.22
C ALA A 110 -12.93 -13.13 -8.28
N GLY A 111 -13.50 -13.51 -7.13
CA GLY A 111 -14.48 -14.58 -7.03
C GLY A 111 -13.97 -15.90 -7.62
N ASP A 112 -14.86 -16.65 -8.28
CA ASP A 112 -14.53 -17.94 -8.91
C ASP A 112 -13.97 -17.81 -10.34
N SER A 113 -13.39 -16.65 -10.69
CA SER A 113 -12.77 -16.44 -12.00
C SER A 113 -11.63 -17.44 -12.23
N PRO A 114 -11.50 -18.02 -13.44
CA PRO A 114 -10.42 -18.96 -13.75
C PRO A 114 -9.03 -18.31 -13.63
N GLU A 115 -8.95 -16.98 -13.72
CA GLU A 115 -7.72 -16.19 -13.54
C GLU A 115 -7.42 -15.84 -12.07
N ALA A 116 -8.28 -16.17 -11.11
CA ALA A 116 -8.13 -15.78 -9.71
C ALA A 116 -6.80 -16.24 -9.11
N ALA A 117 -6.37 -17.48 -9.40
CA ALA A 117 -5.11 -18.03 -8.91
C ALA A 117 -3.89 -17.24 -9.44
N GLU A 118 -3.92 -16.86 -10.72
CA GLU A 118 -2.84 -16.07 -11.33
C GLU A 118 -2.80 -14.65 -10.80
N VAL A 119 -3.96 -14.03 -10.60
CA VAL A 119 -4.08 -12.70 -9.98
C VAL A 119 -3.53 -12.70 -8.56
N MET A 120 -3.87 -13.72 -7.75
CA MET A 120 -3.36 -13.85 -6.39
C MET A 120 -1.85 -14.10 -6.36
N ARG A 121 -1.32 -14.89 -7.30
CA ARG A 121 0.13 -15.05 -7.47
C ARG A 121 0.83 -13.72 -7.77
N GLU A 122 0.30 -12.92 -8.68
CA GLU A 122 0.86 -11.59 -8.99
C GLU A 122 0.74 -10.64 -7.79
N PHE A 123 -0.33 -10.74 -6.98
CA PHE A 123 -0.47 -9.97 -5.75
C PHE A 123 0.61 -10.34 -4.73
N ASP A 124 0.90 -11.63 -4.58
CA ASP A 124 1.96 -12.11 -3.68
C ASP A 124 3.35 -11.65 -4.13
N LEU A 125 3.63 -11.68 -5.42
CA LEU A 125 4.88 -11.13 -5.97
C LEU A 125 5.01 -9.62 -5.75
N PHE A 126 3.91 -8.88 -5.94
CA PHE A 126 3.89 -7.44 -5.69
C PHE A 126 4.13 -7.13 -4.21
N THR A 127 3.44 -7.81 -3.29
CA THR A 127 3.58 -7.57 -1.85
C THR A 127 4.95 -7.99 -1.32
N ALA A 128 5.56 -9.04 -1.87
CA ALA A 128 6.94 -9.41 -1.56
C ALA A 128 7.93 -8.30 -1.96
N ALA A 129 7.78 -7.74 -3.17
CA ALA A 129 8.61 -6.62 -3.63
C ALA A 129 8.41 -5.35 -2.78
N LEU A 130 7.16 -5.08 -2.37
CA LEU A 130 6.83 -3.97 -1.49
C LEU A 130 7.48 -4.13 -0.11
N ARG A 131 7.39 -5.32 0.50
CA ARG A 131 8.02 -5.61 1.79
C ARG A 131 9.54 -5.46 1.74
N ALA A 132 10.19 -5.95 0.68
CA ALA A 132 11.63 -5.79 0.50
C ALA A 132 12.05 -4.31 0.40
N SER A 133 11.25 -3.50 -0.31
CA SER A 133 11.48 -2.06 -0.44
C SER A 133 11.36 -1.33 0.90
N VAL A 134 10.35 -1.69 1.71
CA VAL A 134 10.15 -1.12 3.05
C VAL A 134 11.21 -1.59 4.05
N ALA A 135 11.64 -2.85 4.00
CA ALA A 135 12.71 -3.35 4.87
C ALA A 135 14.03 -2.60 4.65
N THR A 136 14.35 -2.30 3.38
CA THR A 136 15.51 -1.48 3.01
C THR A 136 15.41 -0.07 3.60
N LEU A 137 14.22 0.51 3.63
CA LEU A 137 13.97 1.82 4.23
C LEU A 137 14.17 1.85 5.74
N VAL A 138 13.67 0.83 6.44
CA VAL A 138 13.79 0.73 7.90
C VAL A 138 15.24 0.53 8.32
N ALA A 139 16.05 -0.17 7.53
CA ALA A 139 17.47 -0.35 7.81
C ALA A 139 18.31 0.94 7.66
N LEU A 140 17.78 1.96 6.95
CA LEU A 140 18.46 3.22 6.67
C LEU A 140 18.00 4.38 7.58
N SER A 141 16.95 4.18 8.39
CA SER A 141 16.35 5.18 9.27
C SER A 141 16.71 4.97 10.73
#